data_AF-A0A7W0N6I3-F1
#
_entry.id   AF-A0A7W0N6I3-F1
#
_cell.length_a   1.000
_cell.length_b   1.000
_cell.length_c   1.000
_cell.angle_alpha   90.00
_cell.angle_beta   90.00
_cell.angle_gamma   90.00
#
_symmetry.space_group_name_H-M   'P 1'
#
loop_
_entity.id
_entity.type
_entity.pdbx_description
1 polymer ?
#
loop_
_entity_poly.entity_id
_entity_poly.type
_entity_poly.pdbx_seq_one_letter_code
_entity_poly.pdbx_strand_id
1 'polypeptide(L)'
;MSFTLMDLSSESFELRANVWNWKPAVEIIKSFDIVDEGKLRQMNYNATGAQFSHEEAQTIGEKIRDEILPRLAPNKRMLLDLSVTDKPDDGTFYRDEDEEWKNYSASYDWLKDFSEFCLKSKGFQVF
;
A
#
# COMPACT_ATOMS: atom_id res chain seq x y z
N MET A 1 -9.11 -11.12 -2.14
CA MET A 1 -7.68 -11.46 -1.93
C MET A 1 -7.15 -10.59 -0.80
N SER A 2 -6.31 -11.14 0.06
CA SER A 2 -5.67 -10.45 1.18
C SER A 2 -4.15 -10.59 1.07
N PHE A 3 -3.41 -9.75 1.75
CA PHE A 3 -1.96 -9.78 1.84
C PHE A 3 -1.55 -9.67 3.31
N THR A 4 -0.46 -10.32 3.67
CA THR A 4 0.16 -10.21 5.00
C THR A 4 1.59 -9.74 4.82
N LEU A 5 1.91 -8.60 5.41
CA LEU A 5 3.27 -8.10 5.51
C LEU A 5 3.81 -8.54 6.85
N MET A 6 4.85 -9.36 6.83
CA MET A 6 5.48 -9.91 8.03
C MET A 6 6.86 -9.30 8.20
N ASP A 7 7.16 -8.80 9.39
CA ASP A 7 8.50 -8.31 9.72
C ASP A 7 9.53 -9.45 9.70
N LEU A 8 10.72 -9.18 9.16
CA LEU A 8 11.79 -10.17 9.04
C LEU A 8 12.47 -10.52 10.37
N SER A 9 12.29 -9.71 11.41
CA SER A 9 12.86 -9.95 12.75
C SER A 9 11.85 -10.52 13.75
N SER A 10 10.56 -10.45 13.47
CA SER A 10 9.50 -10.94 14.35
C SER A 10 8.23 -11.31 13.58
N GLU A 11 7.89 -12.60 13.57
CA GLU A 11 6.63 -13.08 12.97
C GLU A 11 5.38 -12.53 13.67
N SER A 12 5.51 -12.06 14.92
CA SER A 12 4.41 -11.43 15.66
C SER A 12 4.13 -9.98 15.25
N PHE A 13 5.03 -9.36 14.47
CA PHE A 13 4.85 -8.01 13.96
C PHE A 13 4.41 -8.06 12.50
N GLU A 14 3.10 -8.07 12.29
CA GLU A 14 2.48 -8.16 10.97
C GLU A 14 1.51 -7.00 10.69
N LEU A 15 1.33 -6.69 9.41
CA LEU A 15 0.28 -5.83 8.90
C LEU A 15 -0.56 -6.59 7.86
N ARG A 16 -1.88 -6.56 8.03
CA ARG A 16 -2.81 -7.16 7.07
C ARG A 16 -3.34 -6.12 6.10
N ALA A 17 -3.41 -6.50 4.84
CA ALA A 17 -4.03 -5.71 3.79
C ALA A 17 -5.11 -6.53 3.08
N ASN A 18 -6.22 -5.89 2.73
CA ASN A 18 -7.10 -6.44 1.70
C ASN A 18 -6.62 -5.91 0.32
N VAL A 19 -7.04 -6.57 -0.76
CA VAL A 19 -6.65 -6.16 -2.12
C VAL A 19 -7.09 -4.75 -2.49
N TRP A 20 -8.19 -4.26 -1.89
CA TRP A 20 -8.76 -2.93 -2.15
C TRP A 20 -7.82 -1.81 -1.71
N ASN A 21 -7.19 -1.97 -0.54
CA ASN A 21 -6.17 -1.06 -0.02
C ASN A 21 -4.79 -1.33 -0.61
N TRP A 22 -4.46 -2.60 -0.87
CA TRP A 22 -3.10 -3.00 -1.26
C TRP A 22 -2.73 -2.53 -2.67
N LYS A 23 -3.63 -2.65 -3.66
CA LYS A 23 -3.33 -2.23 -5.03
C LYS A 23 -2.94 -0.74 -5.14
N PRO A 24 -3.70 0.22 -4.54
CA PRO A 24 -3.29 1.61 -4.52
C PRO A 24 -1.95 1.82 -3.79
N ALA A 25 -1.69 1.08 -2.71
CA ALA A 25 -0.40 1.15 -2.00
C ALA A 25 0.78 0.75 -2.90
N VAL A 26 0.62 -0.27 -3.75
CA VAL A 26 1.64 -0.68 -4.71
C VAL A 26 1.88 0.41 -5.77
N GLU A 27 0.82 1.05 -6.29
CA GLU A 27 0.97 2.17 -7.23
C GLU A 27 1.62 3.40 -6.58
N ILE A 28 1.34 3.66 -5.29
CA ILE A 28 2.03 4.70 -4.51
C ILE A 28 3.53 4.38 -4.44
N ILE A 29 3.91 3.16 -4.05
CA ILE A 29 5.32 2.75 -3.94
C ILE A 29 6.02 2.85 -5.30
N LYS A 30 5.34 2.43 -6.37
CA LYS A 30 5.82 2.55 -7.75
C LYS A 30 6.06 4.00 -8.15
N SER A 31 5.19 4.93 -7.73
CA SER A 31 5.34 6.36 -8.04
C SER A 31 6.59 7.00 -7.41
N PHE A 32 7.16 6.39 -6.38
CA PHE A 32 8.39 6.86 -5.75
C PHE A 32 9.65 6.47 -6.51
N ASP A 33 9.58 5.50 -7.42
CA ASP A 33 10.70 4.99 -8.22
C ASP A 33 11.92 4.54 -7.36
N ILE A 34 11.63 3.90 -6.22
CA ILE A 34 12.64 3.41 -5.26
C ILE A 34 12.73 1.88 -5.16
N VAL A 35 11.83 1.15 -5.84
CA VAL A 35 11.75 -0.32 -5.84
C VAL A 35 11.86 -0.81 -7.27
N ASP A 36 12.61 -1.87 -7.52
CA ASP A 36 12.73 -2.46 -8.85
C ASP A 36 11.39 -3.00 -9.39
N GLU A 37 11.21 -2.95 -10.70
CA GLU A 37 9.98 -3.43 -11.34
C GLU A 37 9.69 -4.92 -11.06
N GLY A 38 10.72 -5.74 -10.85
CA GLY A 38 10.56 -7.16 -10.55
C GLY A 38 9.84 -7.36 -9.22
N LYS A 39 10.31 -6.70 -8.15
CA LYS A 39 9.64 -6.68 -6.85
C LYS A 39 8.25 -6.06 -6.92
N LEU A 40 8.06 -4.94 -7.63
CA LEU A 40 6.73 -4.33 -7.81
C LEU A 40 5.74 -5.30 -8.48
N ARG A 41 6.18 -6.05 -9.49
CA ARG A 41 5.36 -7.11 -10.10
C ARG A 41 5.02 -8.19 -9.08
N GLN A 42 5.97 -8.62 -8.26
CA GLN A 42 5.71 -9.63 -7.22
C GLN A 42 4.69 -9.15 -6.17
N MET A 43 4.71 -7.88 -5.78
CA MET A 43 3.75 -7.32 -4.82
C MET A 43 2.30 -7.38 -5.31
N ASN A 44 2.06 -7.46 -6.63
CA ASN A 44 0.71 -7.55 -7.18
C ASN A 44 0.07 -8.94 -7.02
N TYR A 45 0.85 -9.95 -6.66
CA TYR A 45 0.38 -11.33 -6.49
C TYR A 45 0.59 -11.77 -5.03
N ASN A 46 -0.43 -12.42 -4.47
CA ASN A 46 -0.33 -13.04 -3.14
C ASN A 46 0.70 -14.21 -3.17
N ALA A 47 1.36 -14.44 -2.03
CA ALA A 47 2.28 -15.52 -1.75
C ALA A 47 3.53 -15.58 -2.65
N THR A 48 3.95 -14.45 -3.21
CA THR A 48 5.22 -14.35 -3.94
C THR A 48 6.42 -14.33 -3.01
N GLY A 49 6.24 -13.90 -1.76
CA GLY A 49 7.30 -13.81 -0.77
C GLY A 49 8.28 -12.67 -1.06
N ALA A 50 7.85 -11.60 -1.74
CA ALA A 50 8.69 -10.43 -2.03
C ALA A 50 9.25 -9.85 -0.74
N GLN A 51 10.58 -9.68 -0.67
CA GLN A 51 11.28 -9.19 0.52
C GLN A 51 11.82 -7.77 0.32
N PHE A 52 11.67 -6.98 1.37
CA PHE A 52 12.14 -5.61 1.49
C PHE A 52 13.13 -5.54 2.65
N SER A 53 14.30 -4.97 2.38
CA SER A 53 15.30 -4.66 3.40
C SER A 53 14.79 -3.61 4.38
N HIS A 54 15.48 -3.46 5.51
CA HIS A 54 15.19 -2.40 6.46
C HIS A 54 15.24 -1.00 5.82
N GLU A 55 16.23 -0.74 4.95
CA GLU A 55 16.40 0.56 4.28
C GLU A 55 15.26 0.85 3.30
N GLU A 56 14.85 -0.15 2.51
CA GLU A 56 13.69 -0.03 1.61
C GLU A 56 12.42 0.23 2.41
N ALA A 57 12.21 -0.50 3.52
CA ALA A 57 11.05 -0.31 4.39
C ALA A 57 11.03 1.11 4.99
N GLN A 58 12.15 1.59 5.53
CA GLN A 58 12.26 2.97 6.04
C GLN A 58 11.91 3.98 4.94
N THR A 59 12.52 3.85 3.78
CA THR A 59 12.32 4.79 2.67
C THR A 59 10.87 4.85 2.22
N ILE A 60 10.20 3.69 2.10
CA ILE A 60 8.77 3.61 1.79
C ILE A 60 7.94 4.30 2.88
N GLY A 61 8.21 3.99 4.15
CA GLY A 61 7.47 4.54 5.28
C GLY A 61 7.59 6.06 5.38
N GLU A 62 8.79 6.60 5.21
CA GLU A 62 9.07 8.04 5.21
C GLU A 62 8.38 8.75 4.06
N LYS A 63 8.48 8.24 2.82
CA LYS A 63 7.82 8.86 1.67
C LYS A 63 6.30 8.87 1.80
N ILE A 64 5.69 7.79 2.31
CA ILE A 64 4.25 7.79 2.57
C ILE A 64 3.90 8.85 3.61
N ARG A 65 4.65 8.90 4.72
CA ARG A 65 4.42 9.86 5.81
C ARG A 65 4.56 11.32 5.35
N ASP A 66 5.57 11.60 4.56
CA ASP A 66 6.01 12.97 4.27
C ASP A 66 5.42 13.50 2.95
N GLU A 67 5.11 12.63 1.99
CA GLU A 67 4.60 13.04 0.67
C GLU A 67 3.12 12.69 0.45
N ILE A 68 2.64 11.55 0.97
CA ILE A 68 1.28 11.05 0.70
C ILE A 68 0.29 11.48 1.78
N LEU A 69 0.57 11.20 3.05
CA LEU A 69 -0.33 11.52 4.16
C LEU A 69 -0.68 13.03 4.25
N PRO A 70 0.23 14.00 3.99
CA PRO A 70 -0.14 15.41 4.04
C PRO A 70 -1.12 15.83 2.94
N ARG A 71 -1.08 15.15 1.79
CA ARG A 71 -2.01 15.37 0.66
C ARG A 71 -3.36 14.68 0.91
N LEU A 72 -3.33 13.59 1.66
CA LEU A 72 -4.48 12.78 1.99
C LEU A 72 -5.02 13.18 3.38
N ALA A 73 -5.97 14.12 3.43
CA ALA A 73 -6.55 14.52 4.71
C ALA A 73 -7.20 13.33 5.46
N PRO A 74 -7.29 13.36 6.80
CA PRO A 74 -8.07 12.37 7.56
C PRO A 74 -9.51 12.30 7.02
N ASN A 75 -10.00 11.09 6.75
CA ASN A 75 -11.26 10.76 6.05
C ASN A 75 -11.25 10.78 4.51
N LYS A 76 -10.11 11.01 3.86
CA LYS A 76 -9.98 10.84 2.41
C LYS A 76 -9.34 9.51 2.05
N ARG A 77 -9.51 9.13 0.79
CA ARG A 77 -8.94 7.90 0.22
C ARG A 77 -8.19 8.23 -1.07
N MET A 78 -7.13 7.48 -1.33
CA MET A 78 -6.37 7.55 -2.59
C MET A 78 -6.81 6.39 -3.49
N LEU A 79 -7.21 6.70 -4.72
CA LEU A 79 -7.65 5.73 -5.72
C LEU A 79 -6.44 5.11 -6.45
N LEU A 80 -6.69 4.11 -7.29
CA LEU A 80 -5.62 3.39 -8.00
C LEU A 80 -4.80 4.29 -8.94
N ASP A 81 -5.39 5.34 -9.49
CA ASP A 81 -4.74 6.35 -10.32
C ASP A 81 -3.99 7.42 -9.51
N LEU A 82 -3.89 7.24 -8.19
CA LEU A 82 -3.29 8.17 -7.21
C LEU A 82 -4.06 9.48 -7.02
N SER A 83 -5.26 9.61 -7.58
CA SER A 83 -6.16 10.71 -7.27
C SER A 83 -6.75 10.58 -5.87
N VAL A 84 -7.03 11.71 -5.23
CA VAL A 84 -7.65 11.76 -3.90
C VAL A 84 -9.14 11.97 -4.04
N THR A 85 -9.93 11.15 -3.34
CA THR A 85 -11.38 11.27 -3.25
C THR A 85 -11.83 11.41 -1.80
N ASP A 86 -12.85 12.23 -1.59
CA ASP A 86 -13.62 12.34 -0.35
C ASP A 86 -14.97 11.62 -0.45
N LYS A 87 -15.29 11.04 -1.61
CA LYS A 87 -16.51 10.26 -1.78
C LYS A 87 -16.41 8.98 -0.95
N PRO A 88 -17.44 8.64 -0.16
CA PRO A 88 -17.48 7.38 0.57
C PRO A 88 -17.54 6.20 -0.40
N ASP A 89 -17.16 5.02 0.09
CA ASP A 89 -17.38 3.78 -0.66
C ASP A 89 -18.85 3.41 -0.50
N ASP A 90 -19.62 3.48 -1.57
CA ASP A 90 -21.02 3.07 -1.58
C ASP A 90 -21.19 1.61 -2.01
N GLY A 91 -20.09 0.88 -2.25
CA GLY A 91 -20.10 -0.50 -2.71
C GLY A 91 -20.42 -0.65 -4.20
N THR A 92 -20.49 0.44 -4.97
CA THR A 92 -20.61 0.38 -6.43
C THR A 92 -19.38 -0.32 -7.01
N PHE A 93 -19.62 -1.43 -7.71
CA PHE A 93 -18.58 -2.17 -8.41
C PHE A 93 -18.58 -1.80 -9.88
N TYR A 94 -17.58 -1.03 -10.30
CA TYR A 94 -17.35 -0.59 -11.67
C TYR A 94 -16.79 -1.75 -12.51
N ARG A 95 -17.44 -2.08 -13.63
CA ARG A 95 -17.03 -3.17 -14.53
C ARG A 95 -16.46 -2.67 -15.86
N ASP A 96 -16.66 -1.39 -16.16
CA ASP A 96 -16.11 -0.77 -17.36
C ASP A 96 -14.61 -0.57 -17.15
N GLU A 97 -13.79 -1.03 -18.09
CA GLU A 97 -12.32 -1.03 -17.98
C GLU A 97 -11.77 0.37 -17.66
N ASP A 98 -12.36 1.42 -18.24
CA ASP A 98 -12.00 2.83 -18.02
C ASP A 98 -12.37 3.36 -16.62
N GLU A 99 -13.14 2.61 -15.84
CA GLU A 99 -13.62 2.99 -14.51
C GLU A 99 -13.21 2.01 -13.40
N GLU A 100 -12.67 0.83 -13.73
CA GLU A 100 -12.31 -0.20 -12.74
C GLU A 100 -11.32 0.29 -11.66
N TRP A 101 -10.50 1.28 -12.00
CA TRP A 101 -9.55 1.92 -11.09
C TRP A 101 -10.23 2.53 -9.85
N LYS A 102 -11.52 2.89 -9.94
CA LYS A 102 -12.33 3.44 -8.85
C LYS A 102 -12.71 2.39 -7.79
N ASN A 103 -12.63 1.11 -8.12
CA ASN A 103 -12.95 0.02 -7.19
C ASN A 103 -11.91 -0.12 -6.07
N TYR A 104 -10.71 0.43 -6.26
CA TYR A 104 -9.58 0.28 -5.34
C TYR A 104 -9.26 1.61 -4.70
N SER A 105 -9.16 1.62 -3.38
CA SER A 105 -8.80 2.82 -2.64
C SER A 105 -8.08 2.46 -1.35
N ALA A 106 -7.06 3.23 -0.99
CA ALA A 106 -6.40 3.15 0.31
C ALA A 106 -6.81 4.34 1.18
N SER A 107 -7.28 4.07 2.39
CA SER A 107 -7.65 5.12 3.34
C SER A 107 -6.43 5.76 3.99
N TYR A 108 -6.60 6.99 4.48
CA TYR A 108 -5.60 7.68 5.28
C TYR A 108 -5.10 6.81 6.46
N ASP A 109 -6.03 6.27 7.24
CA ASP A 109 -5.69 5.51 8.45
C ASP A 109 -4.89 4.25 8.11
N TRP A 110 -5.28 3.53 7.06
CA TRP A 110 -4.56 2.33 6.66
C TRP A 110 -3.17 2.66 6.09
N LEU A 111 -3.02 3.74 5.29
CA LEU A 111 -1.71 4.20 4.81
C LEU A 111 -0.81 4.69 5.94
N LYS A 112 -1.40 5.29 6.98
CA LYS A 112 -0.69 5.68 8.19
C LYS A 112 -0.18 4.45 8.93
N ASP A 113 -1.02 3.45 9.16
CA ASP A 113 -0.62 2.19 9.80
C ASP A 113 0.46 1.48 8.99
N PHE A 114 0.36 1.50 7.65
CA PHE A 114 1.37 0.94 6.77
C PHE A 114 2.71 1.69 6.85
N SER A 115 2.68 3.02 6.83
CA SER A 115 3.87 3.85 7.04
C SER A 115 4.52 3.55 8.41
N GLU A 116 3.73 3.48 9.47
CA GLU A 116 4.24 3.14 10.80
C GLU A 116 4.84 1.72 10.88
N PHE A 117 4.21 0.75 10.22
CA PHE A 117 4.74 -0.61 10.10
C PHE A 117 6.11 -0.60 9.42
N CYS A 118 6.21 0.05 8.26
CA CYS A 118 7.46 0.21 7.52
C CYS A 118 8.58 0.86 8.36
N LEU A 119 8.25 1.92 9.10
CA LEU A 119 9.18 2.66 9.96
C LEU A 119 9.63 1.89 11.21
N LYS A 120 8.83 0.94 11.69
CA LYS A 120 9.18 0.11 12.87
C LYS A 120 9.83 -1.22 12.48
N SER A 121 9.61 -1.66 11.25
CA SER A 121 10.08 -2.93 10.73
C SER A 121 11.60 -2.96 10.48
N LYS A 122 12.20 -4.14 10.63
CA LYS A 122 13.58 -4.46 10.23
C LYS A 122 13.69 -4.96 8.79
N GLY A 123 12.72 -4.59 7.96
CA GLY A 123 12.46 -5.17 6.65
C GLY A 123 11.30 -6.15 6.75
N PHE A 124 10.57 -6.34 5.65
CA PHE A 124 9.35 -7.14 5.66
C PHE A 124 9.24 -8.03 4.43
N GLN A 125 8.44 -9.08 4.55
CA GLN A 125 8.07 -9.98 3.47
C GLN A 125 6.56 -9.89 3.20
N VAL A 126 6.18 -9.88 1.92
CA VAL A 126 4.77 -9.84 1.48
C VAL A 126 4.31 -11.26 1.12
N PHE A 127 3.23 -11.70 1.78
CA PHE A 127 2.48 -12.93 1.48
C PHE A 127 1.06 -12.61 1.03
#